data_AF-A0A8H7I4Q3-F1
#
_entry.id   AF-A0A8H7I4Q3-F1
#
_cell.length_a   1.000
_cell.length_b   1.000
_cell.length_c   1.000
_cell.angle_alpha   90.00
_cell.angle_beta   90.00
_cell.angle_gamma   90.00
#
_symmetry.space_group_name_H-M   'P 1'
#
loop_
_entity.id
_entity.type
_entity.pdbx_description
1 polymer ?
#
loop_
_entity_poly.entity_id
_entity_poly.type
_entity_poly.pdbx_seq_one_letter_code
_entity_poly.pdbx_strand_id
1 'polypeptide(L)' 'MASSTPTTSQPTFASGVYKLKNVATGTLLDLWNGETNEGTIIQGHGDNGATNLKARAGAQHITHRKCQCGH' A
#
# COMPACT_ATOMS: atom_id res chain seq x y z
N MET A 1 -32.58 11.53 13.36
CA MET A 1 -32.05 10.30 12.74
C MET A 1 -30.53 10.32 12.95
N ALA A 2 -30.01 9.52 13.88
CA ALA A 2 -28.59 9.53 14.22
C ALA A 2 -27.81 8.68 13.20
N SER A 3 -26.85 9.31 12.52
CA SER A 3 -25.95 8.67 11.57
C SER A 3 -24.93 7.82 12.35
N SER A 4 -25.05 6.50 12.29
CA SER A 4 -24.14 5.57 12.96
C SER A 4 -22.84 5.47 12.17
N THR A 5 -21.76 6.05 12.70
CA THR A 5 -20.41 5.80 12.17
C THR A 5 -20.00 4.36 12.50
N PRO A 6 -19.55 3.55 11.51
CA PRO A 6 -18.97 2.25 11.80
C PRO A 6 -17.57 2.45 12.40
N THR A 7 -17.43 2.36 13.72
CA THR A 7 -16.11 2.23 14.37
C THR A 7 -15.64 0.79 14.23
N THR A 8 -15.12 0.44 13.07
CA THR A 8 -14.32 -0.77 12.93
C THR A 8 -13.02 -0.55 13.71
N SER A 9 -12.82 -1.31 14.79
CA SER A 9 -11.56 -1.40 15.53
C SER A 9 -10.50 -2.03 14.61
N GLN A 10 -9.96 -1.22 13.71
CA GLN A 10 -8.96 -1.62 12.73
C GLN A 10 -7.58 -1.36 13.33
N PRO A 11 -6.64 -2.32 13.28
CA PRO A 11 -5.31 -2.13 13.85
C PRO A 11 -4.66 -0.89 13.24
N THR A 12 -4.33 0.07 14.10
CA THR A 12 -3.61 1.28 13.71
C THR A 12 -2.13 0.93 13.60
N PHE A 13 -1.61 0.91 12.38
CA PHE A 13 -0.17 0.81 12.19
C PHE A 13 0.50 2.12 12.62
N ALA A 14 1.70 2.03 13.18
CA ALA A 14 2.51 3.22 13.41
C ALA A 14 2.75 3.92 12.07
N SER A 15 2.75 5.26 12.08
CA SER A 15 3.21 6.01 10.92
C SER A 15 4.69 5.69 10.71
N GLY A 16 5.07 5.40 9.46
CA GLY A 16 6.42 4.95 9.21
C GLY A 16 6.67 4.50 7.78
N VAL A 17 7.93 4.15 7.57
CA VAL A 17 8.42 3.58 6.32
C VAL A 17 8.47 2.07 6.48
N TYR A 18 7.77 1.36 5.59
CA TYR A 18 7.67 -0.09 5.58
C TYR A 18 8.23 -0.65 4.28
N LYS A 19 8.78 -1.87 4.36
CA LYS A 19 9.09 -2.69 3.20
C LYS A 19 8.02 -3.77 3.09
N LEU A 20 7.43 -3.93 1.91
CA LEU A 20 6.47 -5.00 1.67
C LEU A 20 7.18 -6.15 0.94
N LYS A 21 7.33 -7.29 1.62
CA LYS A 21 8.07 -8.46 1.11
C LYS A 21 7.12 -9.56 0.72
N ASN A 22 7.27 -10.07 -0.51
CA ASN A 22 6.72 -11.36 -0.88
C ASN A 22 7.56 -12.47 -0.21
N VAL A 23 6.95 -13.21 0.71
CA VAL A 23 7.64 -14.27 1.47
C VAL A 23 8.02 -15.45 0.59
N ALA A 24 7.23 -15.76 -0.44
CA ALA A 24 7.46 -16.91 -1.32
C ALA A 24 8.68 -16.69 -2.24
N THR A 25 8.86 -15.47 -2.76
CA THR A 25 9.94 -15.14 -3.70
C THR A 25 11.09 -14.35 -3.08
N GLY A 26 10.89 -13.81 -1.88
CA GLY A 26 11.85 -12.94 -1.21
C GLY A 26 11.95 -11.51 -1.77
N THR A 27 11.17 -11.17 -2.79
CA THR A 27 11.20 -9.86 -3.44
C THR A 27 10.44 -8.79 -2.64
N LEU A 28 10.84 -7.54 -2.82
CA LEU A 28 10.16 -6.37 -2.28
C LEU A 28 9.29 -5.69 -3.34
N LEU A 29 8.22 -5.06 -2.89
CA LEU A 29 7.41 -4.15 -3.72
C LEU A 29 8.28 -3.00 -4.22
N ASP A 30 8.29 -2.80 -5.53
CA ASP A 30 9.11 -1.82 -6.24
C ASP A 30 8.25 -0.92 -7.12
N LEU A 31 8.49 0.38 -7.08
CA LEU A 31 8.00 1.33 -8.08
C LEU A 31 9.04 1.47 -9.18
N TRP A 32 8.66 1.19 -10.43
CA TRP A 32 9.57 1.25 -11.57
C TRP A 32 10.31 2.60 -11.60
N ASN A 33 11.65 2.55 -11.63
CA ASN A 33 12.53 3.72 -11.62
C ASN A 33 12.31 4.69 -10.43
N GLY A 34 11.61 4.26 -9.38
CA GLY A 34 11.24 5.10 -8.24
C GLY A 34 10.27 6.24 -8.56
N GLU A 35 9.52 6.12 -9.66
CA GLU A 35 8.54 7.13 -10.02
C GLU A 35 7.36 7.18 -9.06
N THR A 36 6.82 8.38 -8.85
CA THR A 36 5.66 8.63 -8.00
C THR A 36 4.40 8.98 -8.80
N ASN A 37 4.48 8.90 -10.13
CA ASN A 37 3.39 9.23 -11.03
C ASN A 37 2.30 8.16 -10.98
N GLU A 38 1.04 8.56 -11.16
CA GLU A 38 -0.05 7.61 -11.34
C GLU A 38 0.22 6.73 -12.57
N GLY A 39 -0.07 5.43 -12.45
CA GLY A 39 0.22 4.46 -13.51
C GLY A 39 1.65 3.94 -13.53
N THR A 40 2.52 4.39 -12.60
CA THR A 40 3.85 3.77 -12.41
C THR A 40 3.70 2.27 -12.21
N ILE A 41 4.49 1.49 -12.96
CA ILE A 41 4.49 0.03 -12.86
C ILE A 41 4.97 -0.38 -11.47
N ILE A 42 4.19 -1.26 -10.83
CA ILE A 42 4.54 -1.92 -9.58
C ILE A 42 5.10 -3.30 -9.91
N GLN A 43 6.28 -3.63 -9.39
CA GLN A 43 6.93 -4.92 -9.64
C GLN A 43 7.59 -5.48 -8.38
N GLY A 44 8.13 -6.69 -8.49
CA GLY A 44 8.94 -7.32 -7.45
C GLY A 44 10.42 -7.18 -7.77
N HIS A 45 11.21 -6.63 -6.85
CA HIS A 45 12.67 -6.55 -7.01
C HIS A 45 13.41 -7.12 -5.80
N GLY A 46 14.65 -7.56 -6.00
CA GLY A 46 15.51 -7.97 -4.89
C GLY A 46 15.79 -6.79 -3.95
N ASP A 47 15.92 -7.04 -2.65
CA ASP A 47 16.27 -5.96 -1.71
C ASP A 47 17.69 -5.47 -1.99
N ASN A 48 17.80 -4.24 -2.53
CA ASN A 48 19.07 -3.55 -2.77
C ASN A 48 19.22 -2.29 -1.88
N GLY A 49 18.31 -2.10 -0.91
CA GLY A 49 18.31 -0.96 0.00
C GLY A 49 17.77 0.35 -0.59
N ALA A 50 17.38 0.36 -1.87
CA ALA A 50 16.91 1.56 -2.55
C ALA A 50 15.54 2.04 -2.03
N THR A 51 15.25 3.33 -2.24
CA THR A 51 14.06 4.00 -1.68
C THR A 51 12.77 3.63 -2.39
N ASN A 52 12.84 3.25 -3.67
CA ASN A 52 11.74 2.70 -4.47
C ASN A 52 11.16 1.40 -3.90
N LEU A 53 11.88 0.74 -2.98
CA LEU A 53 11.43 -0.47 -2.26
C LEU A 53 10.73 -0.17 -0.93
N LYS A 54 10.50 1.11 -0.62
CA LYS A 54 10.00 1.60 0.67
C LYS A 54 8.66 2.31 0.47
N ALA A 55 7.63 1.86 1.19
CA ALA A 55 6.32 2.50 1.23
C ALA A 55 6.15 3.33 2.50
N ARG A 56 5.45 4.46 2.43
CA ARG A 56 5.02 5.21 3.62
C ARG A 56 3.58 4.82 3.96
N ALA A 57 3.36 4.34 5.18
CA ALA A 57 2.01 4.17 5.69
C ALA A 57 1.53 5.51 6.28
N GLY A 58 0.48 6.08 5.69
CA GLY A 58 -0.05 7.38 6.05
C GLY A 58 -1.50 7.58 5.60
N ALA A 59 -2.37 6.58 5.82
CA ALA A 59 -3.83 6.70 5.84
C ALA A 59 -4.41 5.34 6.24
N GLN A 60 -5.48 5.35 7.03
CA GLN A 60 -6.08 4.21 7.73
C GLN A 60 -6.81 3.19 6.84
N HIS A 61 -6.48 3.12 5.55
CA HIS A 61 -7.09 2.16 4.62
C HIS A 61 -6.28 2.11 3.32
N ILE A 62 -5.62 0.98 3.03
CA ILE A 62 -5.35 0.62 1.62
C ILE A 62 -6.72 0.21 1.08
N THR A 63 -7.53 1.18 0.66
CA THR A 63 -8.86 0.93 0.12
C THR A 63 -8.69 0.07 -1.13
N HIS A 64 -9.02 -1.22 -1.04
CA HIS A 64 -9.47 -1.98 -2.20
C HIS A 64 -10.70 -1.23 -2.69
N ARG A 65 -10.55 -0.30 -3.65
CA ARG A 65 -11.70 0.29 -4.33
C ARG A 65 -12.40 -0.88 -4.99
N LYS A 66 -13.49 -1.37 -4.39
CA LYS A 66 -14.42 -2.22 -5.11
C LYS A 66 -14.81 -1.42 -6.35
N CYS A 67 -14.51 -1.93 -7.55
CA CYS A 67 -15.10 -1.39 -8.76
C CYS A 67 -16.61 -1.37 -8.53
N GLN A 68 -17.19 -0.18 -8.43
CA GLN A 68 -18.64 -0.04 -8.47
C GLN A 68 -19.02 -0.08 -9.95
N CYS A 69 -19.45 -1.25 -10.40
CA CYS A 69 -20.13 -1.40 -11.67
C CYS A 69 -21.52 -0.76 -11.49
N GLY A 70 -21.74 0.39 -12.11
CA GLY A 70 -23.05 1.07 -12.09
C GLY A 70 -24.14 0.21 -12.73
N HIS A 71 -25.32 0.23 -12.12
CA HIS A 71 -26.63 0.06 -12.74
C HIS A 71 -27.50 1.21 -12.27
#